data_AF-A0A7W1RYG7-F1
#
_entry.id   AF-A0A7W1RYG7-F1
#
_cell.length_a   1.000
_cell.length_b   1.000
_cell.length_c   1.000
_cell.angle_alpha   90.00
_cell.angle_beta   90.00
_cell.angle_gamma   90.00
#
_symmetry.space_group_name_H-M   'P 1'
#
loop_
_entity.id
_entity.type
_entity.pdbx_description
1 polymer ?
#
loop_
_entity_poly.entity_id
_entity_poly.type
_entity_poly.pdbx_seq_one_letter_code
_entity_poly.pdbx_strand_id
1 'polypeptide(L)'
;AGAGDLSFVDAFRRWQEQLTCIKLHLHRVENRLLHYLVSNPARDWREDAGDGEKRRTASSPWIARLGDYVQQVRVETSYRRLASALELSEEAVTADIVTDVALVAATAEASMPALARAPHTDAAALDDLAFYRVVAPWRLAQPALIDVLRWLGEVLREHEDL
;
A
#
# COMPACT_ATOMS: atom_id res chain seq x y z
N ALA A 1 -3.08 5.15 -33.90
CA ALA A 1 -2.43 4.82 -32.62
C ALA A 1 -1.39 5.92 -32.38
N GLY A 2 -1.84 7.03 -31.80
CA GLY A 2 -0.99 8.18 -31.54
C GLY A 2 -0.21 7.98 -30.24
N ALA A 3 0.89 8.70 -30.10
CA ALA A 3 1.74 8.85 -28.92
C ALA A 3 1.02 8.51 -27.61
N GLY A 4 1.67 7.72 -26.74
CA GLY A 4 1.18 7.32 -25.43
C GLY A 4 0.41 8.46 -24.78
N ASP A 5 -0.85 8.20 -24.43
CA ASP A 5 -1.79 9.20 -23.95
C ASP A 5 -1.12 9.99 -22.81
N LEU A 6 -0.70 11.23 -23.05
CA LEU A 6 0.09 12.00 -22.08
C LEU A 6 -0.63 12.08 -20.71
N SER A 7 -1.96 11.98 -20.74
CA SER A 7 -2.83 11.88 -19.57
C SER A 7 -2.59 10.61 -18.72
N PHE A 8 -2.23 9.48 -19.35
CA PHE A 8 -1.91 8.21 -18.69
C PHE A 8 -0.58 8.30 -17.94
N VAL A 9 0.48 8.75 -18.61
CA VAL A 9 1.82 8.87 -18.01
C VAL A 9 1.79 9.85 -16.84
N ASP A 10 1.12 10.99 -16.99
CA ASP A 10 0.98 11.97 -15.92
C ASP A 10 0.18 11.43 -14.73
N ALA A 11 -0.87 10.62 -14.98
CA ALA A 11 -1.62 9.97 -13.91
C ALA A 11 -0.75 8.97 -13.13
N PHE A 12 0.01 8.13 -13.83
CA PHE A 12 0.88 7.13 -13.22
C PHE A 12 2.04 7.74 -12.44
N ARG A 13 2.61 8.86 -12.93
CA ARG A 13 3.61 9.64 -12.17
C ARG A 13 3.03 10.18 -10.88
N ARG A 14 1.84 10.78 -10.92
CA ARG A 14 1.16 11.26 -9.69
C ARG A 14 0.89 10.13 -8.71
N TRP A 15 0.52 8.95 -9.19
CA TRP A 15 0.35 7.78 -8.32
C TRP A 15 1.68 7.39 -7.69
N GLN A 16 2.75 7.30 -8.48
CA GLN A 16 4.08 6.96 -7.97
C GLN A 16 4.55 7.95 -6.90
N GLU A 17 4.38 9.25 -7.14
CA GLU A 17 4.71 10.32 -6.19
C GLU A 17 3.93 10.16 -4.86
N GLN A 18 2.61 10.03 -4.93
CA GLN A 18 1.77 9.91 -3.73
C GLN A 18 2.06 8.64 -2.94
N LEU A 19 2.21 7.50 -3.62
CA LEU A 19 2.55 6.23 -2.98
C LEU A 19 3.96 6.25 -2.37
N THR A 20 4.90 6.95 -3.00
CA THR A 20 6.24 7.17 -2.44
C THR A 20 6.17 8.02 -1.18
N CYS A 21 5.38 9.09 -1.17
CA CYS A 21 5.15 9.89 0.04
C CYS A 21 4.59 9.03 1.18
N ILE A 22 3.59 8.19 0.90
CA ILE A 22 3.03 7.26 1.89
C ILE A 22 4.11 6.33 2.43
N LYS A 23 4.87 5.66 1.56
CA LYS A 23 5.99 4.79 1.95
C LYS A 23 6.98 5.50 2.89
N LEU A 24 7.38 6.72 2.55
CA LEU A 24 8.29 7.53 3.37
C LEU A 24 7.70 7.87 4.74
N HIS A 25 6.41 8.21 4.79
CA HIS A 25 5.73 8.46 6.06
C HIS A 25 5.64 7.21 6.93
N LEU A 26 5.34 6.05 6.34
CA LEU A 26 5.32 4.78 7.06
C LEU A 26 6.69 4.46 7.67
N HIS A 27 7.77 4.56 6.89
CA HIS A 27 9.12 4.34 7.41
C HIS A 27 9.50 5.31 8.53
N ARG A 28 9.11 6.59 8.43
CA ARG A 28 9.34 7.57 9.51
C ARG A 28 8.59 7.19 10.78
N VAL A 29 7.35 6.69 10.66
CA VAL A 29 6.54 6.25 11.80
C VAL A 29 7.14 4.97 12.41
N GLU A 30 7.51 3.98 11.59
CA GLU A 30 8.18 2.76 12.04
C GLU A 30 9.45 3.06 12.83
N ASN A 31 10.33 3.93 12.31
CA ASN A 31 11.55 4.33 13.01
C ASN A 31 11.26 5.01 14.36
N ARG A 32 10.25 5.89 14.41
CA ARG A 32 9.84 6.54 15.66
C ARG A 32 9.27 5.54 16.67
N LEU A 33 8.46 4.59 16.21
CA LEU A 33 7.92 3.52 17.04
C LEU A 33 9.04 2.63 17.58
N LEU A 34 10.02 2.25 16.75
CA LEU A 34 11.19 1.48 17.18
C LEU A 34 11.97 2.24 18.27
N HIS A 35 12.27 3.52 18.06
CA HIS A 35 12.93 4.34 19.07
C HIS A 35 12.14 4.41 20.38
N TYR A 36 10.83 4.55 20.29
CA TYR A 36 9.95 4.56 21.45
C TYR A 36 9.94 3.21 22.19
N LEU A 37 9.83 2.10 21.47
CA LEU A 37 9.86 0.73 22.02
C LEU A 37 11.17 0.42 22.73
N VAL A 38 12.30 0.76 22.11
CA VAL A 38 13.64 0.57 22.69
C VAL A 38 13.82 1.42 23.95
N SER A 39 13.20 2.61 24.00
CA SER A 39 13.33 3.54 25.13
C SER A 39 12.35 3.26 26.27
N ASN A 40 11.30 2.46 26.05
CA ASN A 40 10.29 2.13 27.06
C ASN A 40 9.79 0.68 26.95
N PRO A 41 10.55 -0.30 27.49
CA PRO A 41 10.26 -1.73 27.34
C PRO A 41 9.06 -2.23 28.16
N ALA A 42 8.45 -1.40 29.00
CA ALA A 42 7.40 -1.83 29.94
C ALA A 42 5.96 -1.75 29.38
N ARG A 43 5.78 -1.40 28.10
CA ARG A 43 4.44 -1.25 27.51
C ARG A 43 3.94 -2.60 26.97
N ASP A 44 2.76 -3.00 27.42
CA ASP A 44 2.07 -4.21 26.99
C ASP A 44 1.38 -3.92 25.64
N TRP A 45 1.88 -4.52 24.55
CA TRP A 45 1.31 -4.33 23.21
C TRP A 45 0.38 -5.48 22.88
N ARG A 46 -0.85 -5.18 22.46
CA ARG A 46 -1.71 -6.18 21.83
C ARG A 46 -1.38 -6.30 20.35
N GLU A 47 -1.01 -7.49 19.92
CA GLU A 47 -1.04 -7.86 18.50
C GLU A 47 -2.50 -7.85 18.02
N ASP A 48 -2.84 -6.91 17.15
CA ASP A 48 -4.09 -6.99 16.39
C ASP A 48 -3.79 -7.83 15.15
N ALA A 49 -4.19 -9.09 15.19
CA ALA A 49 -4.25 -9.93 14.00
C ALA A 49 -5.39 -9.38 13.13
N GLY A 50 -5.07 -8.40 12.28
CA GLY A 50 -6.04 -7.79 11.38
C GLY A 50 -6.80 -8.86 10.59
N ASP A 51 -8.12 -8.83 10.70
CA ASP A 51 -9.04 -9.81 10.11
C ASP A 51 -8.92 -9.82 8.57
N GLY A 52 -8.24 -10.83 8.03
CA GLY A 52 -7.97 -10.98 6.60
C GLY A 52 -9.24 -11.02 5.75
N GLU A 53 -10.37 -11.45 6.32
CA GLU A 53 -11.65 -11.50 5.63
C GLU A 53 -12.26 -10.10 5.44
N LYS A 54 -12.15 -9.23 6.46
CA LYS A 54 -12.55 -7.82 6.34
C LYS A 54 -11.76 -7.10 5.28
N ARG A 55 -10.48 -7.45 5.12
CA ARG A 55 -9.61 -6.87 4.09
C ARG A 55 -10.02 -7.28 2.69
N ARG A 56 -10.25 -8.58 2.45
CA ARG A 56 -10.74 -9.07 1.14
C ARG A 56 -12.08 -8.44 0.75
N THR A 57 -12.97 -8.27 1.73
CA THR A 57 -14.25 -7.58 1.52
C THR A 57 -14.04 -6.11 1.15
N ALA A 58 -13.12 -5.42 1.83
CA ALA A 58 -12.82 -4.01 1.58
C ALA A 58 -12.14 -3.75 0.23
N SER A 59 -11.35 -4.70 -0.29
CA SER A 59 -10.67 -4.53 -1.60
C SER A 59 -11.53 -4.89 -2.80
N SER A 60 -12.59 -5.69 -2.63
CA SER A 60 -13.49 -6.12 -3.72
C SER A 60 -14.03 -4.98 -4.61
N PRO A 61 -14.59 -3.86 -4.09
CA PRO A 61 -15.06 -2.78 -4.94
C PRO A 61 -13.93 -2.10 -5.74
N TRP A 62 -12.72 -2.06 -5.17
CA TRP A 62 -11.55 -1.51 -5.84
C TRP A 62 -11.05 -2.42 -6.96
N ILE A 63 -11.05 -3.75 -6.75
CA ILE A 63 -10.68 -4.72 -7.79
C ILE A 63 -11.56 -4.54 -9.04
N ALA A 64 -12.88 -4.42 -8.87
CA ALA A 64 -13.79 -4.22 -9.99
C ALA A 64 -13.47 -2.92 -10.74
N ARG A 65 -13.35 -1.80 -10.01
CA ARG A 65 -13.09 -0.48 -10.60
C ARG A 65 -11.73 -0.39 -11.30
N LEU A 66 -10.70 -0.97 -10.70
CA LEU A 66 -9.33 -0.94 -11.23
C LEU A 66 -9.17 -1.92 -12.40
N GLY A 67 -9.81 -3.09 -12.33
CA GLY A 67 -9.79 -4.07 -13.42
C GLY A 67 -10.29 -3.48 -14.73
N ASP A 68 -11.43 -2.78 -14.69
CA ASP A 68 -11.99 -2.10 -15.87
C ASP A 68 -11.04 -1.04 -16.44
N TYR A 69 -10.44 -0.22 -15.57
CA TYR A 69 -9.50 0.82 -15.98
C TYR A 69 -8.23 0.24 -16.62
N VAL A 70 -7.61 -0.75 -15.97
CA VAL A 70 -6.35 -1.36 -16.44
C VAL A 70 -6.55 -2.13 -17.76
N GLN A 71 -7.69 -2.78 -17.95
CA GLN A 71 -8.05 -3.39 -19.24
C GLN A 71 -8.15 -2.36 -20.37
N GLN A 72 -8.68 -1.16 -20.09
CA GLN A 72 -8.80 -0.10 -21.08
C GLN A 72 -7.44 0.45 -21.52
N VAL A 73 -6.49 0.59 -20.58
CA VAL A 73 -5.13 1.08 -20.87
C VAL A 73 -4.17 0.00 -21.36
N ARG A 74 -4.59 -1.27 -21.41
CA ARG A 74 -3.83 -2.41 -21.95
C ARG A 74 -2.44 -2.61 -21.31
N VAL A 75 -2.34 -2.36 -20.02
CA VAL A 75 -1.10 -2.59 -19.26
C VAL A 75 -1.06 -4.04 -18.77
N GLU A 76 0.12 -4.65 -18.77
CA GLU A 76 0.30 -5.98 -18.17
C GLU A 76 0.09 -5.94 -16.66
N THR A 77 -0.76 -6.83 -16.15
CA THR A 77 -1.17 -6.85 -14.74
C THR A 77 -0.53 -7.98 -13.95
N SER A 78 -0.13 -9.05 -14.63
CA SER A 78 0.51 -10.20 -14.01
C SER A 78 2.00 -9.96 -13.79
N TYR A 79 2.50 -10.31 -12.63
CA TYR A 79 3.93 -10.28 -12.35
C TYR A 79 4.33 -11.42 -11.41
N ARG A 80 5.65 -11.67 -11.29
CA ARG A 80 6.19 -12.68 -10.40
C ARG A 80 6.58 -12.06 -9.06
N ARG A 81 6.08 -12.65 -7.98
CA ARG A 81 6.37 -12.27 -6.59
C ARG A 81 7.06 -13.43 -5.87
N LEU A 82 8.14 -13.14 -5.17
CA LEU A 82 8.70 -14.01 -4.13
C LEU A 82 8.13 -13.54 -2.79
N ALA A 83 7.71 -14.44 -1.91
CA ALA A 83 7.16 -14.03 -0.61
C ALA A 83 8.27 -13.49 0.30
N SER A 84 9.47 -14.08 0.23
CA SER A 84 10.69 -13.62 0.86
C SER A 84 11.90 -13.77 -0.06
N ALA A 85 12.64 -12.68 -0.27
CA ALA A 85 13.90 -12.72 -1.00
C ALA A 85 15.04 -13.41 -0.22
N LEU A 86 14.83 -13.70 1.06
CA LEU A 86 15.79 -14.36 1.94
C LEU A 86 15.58 -15.87 1.99
N GLU A 87 14.41 -16.36 1.56
CA GLU A 87 14.07 -17.78 1.57
C GLU A 87 14.30 -18.40 0.19
N LEU A 88 15.46 -19.06 0.04
CA LEU A 88 15.90 -19.66 -1.22
C LEU A 88 15.03 -20.86 -1.68
N SER A 89 14.18 -21.38 -0.79
CA SER A 89 13.28 -22.50 -1.08
C SER A 89 11.90 -22.08 -1.57
N GLU A 90 11.57 -20.79 -1.51
CA GLU A 90 10.26 -20.33 -1.96
C GLU A 90 10.17 -20.21 -3.48
N GLU A 91 9.07 -20.71 -4.05
CA GLU A 91 8.79 -20.56 -5.47
C GLU A 91 8.11 -19.22 -5.76
N ALA A 92 8.46 -18.61 -6.89
CA ALA A 92 7.83 -17.38 -7.34
C ALA A 92 6.37 -17.62 -7.74
N VAL A 93 5.44 -16.99 -7.02
CA VAL A 93 4.02 -17.03 -7.33
C VAL A 93 3.65 -15.98 -8.37
N THR A 94 2.65 -16.28 -9.18
CA THR A 94 2.03 -15.27 -10.05
C THR A 94 1.12 -14.40 -9.20
N ALA A 95 1.42 -13.11 -9.17
CA ALA A 95 0.61 -12.08 -8.53
C ALA A 95 -0.04 -11.19 -9.60
N ASP A 96 -1.05 -10.44 -9.19
CA ASP A 96 -1.80 -9.54 -10.05
C ASP A 96 -1.81 -8.13 -9.43
N ILE A 97 -1.36 -7.15 -10.21
CA ILE A 97 -1.18 -5.79 -9.73
C ILE A 97 -2.51 -5.10 -9.41
N VAL A 98 -3.61 -5.49 -10.07
CA VAL A 98 -4.94 -4.95 -9.75
C VAL A 98 -5.31 -5.30 -8.32
N THR A 99 -4.99 -6.52 -7.88
CA THR A 99 -5.19 -6.96 -6.50
C THR A 99 -4.36 -6.14 -5.50
N ASP A 100 -3.10 -5.84 -5.83
CA ASP A 100 -2.22 -5.07 -4.94
C ASP A 100 -2.59 -3.59 -4.89
N VAL A 101 -2.91 -2.96 -6.02
CA VAL A 101 -3.41 -1.58 -6.07
C VAL A 101 -4.74 -1.48 -5.32
N ALA A 102 -5.63 -2.47 -5.45
CA ALA A 102 -6.88 -2.51 -4.71
C ALA A 102 -6.66 -2.61 -3.20
N LEU A 103 -5.67 -3.41 -2.77
CA LEU A 103 -5.30 -3.50 -1.36
C LEU A 103 -4.76 -2.16 -0.82
N VAL A 104 -3.90 -1.49 -1.58
CA VAL A 104 -3.37 -0.17 -1.21
C VAL A 104 -4.49 0.86 -1.13
N ALA A 105 -5.39 0.89 -2.11
CA ALA A 105 -6.52 1.81 -2.15
C ALA A 105 -7.48 1.58 -0.97
N ALA A 106 -7.85 0.32 -0.70
CA ALA A 106 -8.70 -0.03 0.44
C ALA A 106 -8.05 0.34 1.79
N THR A 107 -6.73 0.17 1.91
CA THR A 107 -5.99 0.54 3.14
C THR A 107 -5.96 2.05 3.33
N ALA A 108 -5.75 2.81 2.25
CA ALA A 108 -5.82 4.27 2.27
C ALA A 108 -7.21 4.76 2.68
N GLU A 109 -8.27 4.24 2.05
CA GLU A 109 -9.65 4.56 2.36
C GLU A 109 -10.01 4.24 3.82
N ALA A 110 -9.63 3.05 4.30
CA ALA A 110 -9.87 2.63 5.68
C ALA A 110 -9.15 3.50 6.72
N SER A 111 -8.01 4.10 6.35
CA SER A 111 -7.23 4.98 7.22
C SER A 111 -7.81 6.41 7.31
N MET A 112 -8.57 6.85 6.28
CA MET A 112 -9.07 8.23 6.19
C MET A 112 -9.93 8.67 7.40
N PRO A 113 -10.89 7.86 7.90
CA PRO A 113 -11.70 8.27 9.05
C PRO A 113 -10.87 8.47 10.32
N ALA A 114 -9.85 7.66 10.53
CA ALA A 114 -8.96 7.80 11.68
C ALA A 114 -8.12 9.09 11.55
N LEU A 115 -7.52 9.32 10.39
CA LEU A 115 -6.74 10.54 10.11
C LEU A 115 -7.59 11.82 10.25
N ALA A 116 -8.84 11.80 9.78
CA ALA A 116 -9.75 12.93 9.90
C ALA A 116 -10.15 13.23 11.36
N ARG A 117 -10.21 12.21 12.22
CA ARG A 117 -10.54 12.35 13.65
C ARG A 117 -9.33 12.72 14.51
N ALA A 118 -8.11 12.50 14.03
CA ALA A 118 -6.88 12.70 14.79
C ALA A 118 -6.75 14.10 15.45
N PRO A 119 -7.10 15.22 14.78
CA PRO A 119 -6.99 16.56 15.38
C PRO A 119 -7.94 16.79 16.58
N HIS A 120 -8.96 15.95 16.73
CA HIS A 120 -10.00 16.08 17.74
C HIS A 120 -9.97 14.94 18.77
N THR A 121 -8.95 14.08 18.70
CA THR A 121 -8.82 12.92 19.59
C THR A 121 -7.93 13.29 20.77
N ASP A 122 -8.34 12.90 21.97
CA ASP A 122 -7.53 13.05 23.17
C ASP A 122 -6.19 12.29 23.03
N ALA A 123 -5.12 12.82 23.61
CA ALA A 123 -3.78 12.27 23.52
C ALA A 123 -3.72 10.81 24.00
N ALA A 124 -4.51 10.45 25.00
CA ALA A 124 -4.59 9.08 25.52
C ALA A 124 -5.22 8.09 24.53
N ALA A 125 -6.12 8.54 23.66
CA ALA A 125 -6.79 7.72 22.65
C ALA A 125 -6.14 7.80 21.27
N LEU A 126 -5.22 8.76 21.08
CA LEU A 126 -4.53 8.99 19.81
C LEU A 126 -3.57 7.85 19.46
N ASP A 127 -2.91 7.25 20.45
CA ASP A 127 -2.00 6.13 20.26
C ASP A 127 -2.72 4.90 19.69
N ASP A 128 -3.85 4.51 20.30
CA ASP A 128 -4.64 3.37 19.85
C ASP A 128 -5.25 3.62 18.47
N LEU A 129 -5.75 4.84 18.25
CA LEU A 129 -6.28 5.24 16.96
C LEU A 129 -5.20 5.22 15.88
N ALA A 130 -4.01 5.77 16.14
CA ALA A 130 -2.91 5.80 15.20
C ALA A 130 -2.38 4.39 14.91
N PHE A 131 -2.14 3.58 15.95
CA PHE A 131 -1.56 2.26 15.77
C PHE A 131 -2.53 1.30 15.07
N TYR A 132 -3.74 1.11 15.61
CA TYR A 132 -4.66 0.08 15.13
C TYR A 132 -5.41 0.48 13.85
N ARG A 133 -5.63 1.78 13.62
CA ARG A 133 -6.40 2.24 12.45
C ARG A 133 -5.57 2.78 11.31
N VAL A 134 -4.29 3.05 11.53
CA VAL A 134 -3.40 3.56 10.49
C VAL A 134 -2.16 2.67 10.36
N VAL A 135 -1.33 2.56 11.39
CA VAL A 135 -0.01 1.91 11.26
C VAL A 135 -0.12 0.41 10.97
N ALA A 136 -0.88 -0.33 11.77
CA ALA A 136 -1.00 -1.78 11.62
C ALA A 136 -1.61 -2.19 10.25
N PRO A 137 -2.71 -1.57 9.77
CA PRO A 137 -3.21 -1.82 8.41
C PRO A 137 -2.17 -1.57 7.32
N TRP A 138 -1.46 -0.44 7.39
CA TRP A 138 -0.43 -0.09 6.41
C TRP A 138 0.78 -1.00 6.45
N ARG A 139 1.20 -1.47 7.64
CA ARG A 139 2.25 -2.48 7.77
C ARG A 139 1.87 -3.78 7.06
N LEU A 140 0.62 -4.19 7.15
CA LEU A 140 0.13 -5.39 6.48
C LEU A 140 -0.07 -5.19 4.96
N ALA A 141 -0.23 -3.95 4.49
CA ALA A 141 -0.32 -3.60 3.07
C ALA A 141 1.05 -3.24 2.45
N GLN A 142 2.11 -3.17 3.26
CA GLN A 142 3.44 -2.72 2.84
C GLN A 142 4.04 -3.55 1.68
N PRO A 143 3.91 -4.90 1.64
CA PRO A 143 4.40 -5.67 0.50
C PRO A 143 3.73 -5.26 -0.82
N ALA A 144 2.39 -5.11 -0.81
CA ALA A 144 1.63 -4.65 -1.96
C ALA A 144 2.04 -3.23 -2.39
N LEU A 145 2.24 -2.31 -1.43
CA LEU A 145 2.72 -0.96 -1.73
C LEU A 145 4.08 -0.96 -2.43
N ILE A 146 5.01 -1.81 -1.99
CA ILE A 146 6.35 -1.93 -2.60
C ILE A 146 6.24 -2.47 -4.02
N ASP A 147 5.45 -3.52 -4.24
CA ASP A 147 5.25 -4.11 -5.57
C ASP A 147 4.56 -3.13 -6.54
N VAL A 148 3.55 -2.39 -6.08
CA VAL A 148 2.91 -1.33 -6.88
C VAL A 148 3.90 -0.26 -7.29
N LEU A 149 4.77 0.20 -6.39
CA LEU A 149 5.79 1.19 -6.72
C LEU A 149 6.81 0.67 -7.73
N ARG A 150 7.19 -0.62 -7.63
CA ARG A 150 8.09 -1.27 -8.60
C ARG A 150 7.44 -1.35 -9.98
N TRP A 151 6.21 -1.86 -10.04
CA TRP A 151 5.45 -1.96 -11.28
C TRP A 151 5.23 -0.58 -11.92
N LEU A 152 4.85 0.45 -11.16
CA LEU A 152 4.72 1.82 -11.68
C LEU A 152 6.04 2.32 -12.28
N GLY A 153 7.17 2.04 -11.64
CA GLY A 153 8.49 2.40 -12.16
C GLY A 153 8.89 1.63 -13.43
N GLU A 154 8.43 0.40 -13.60
CA GLU A 154 8.60 -0.38 -14.83
C GLU A 154 7.73 0.16 -15.96
N VAL A 155 6.43 0.34 -15.72
CA VAL A 155 5.48 0.88 -16.69
C VAL A 155 5.89 2.28 -17.17
N LEU A 156 6.28 3.17 -16.25
CA LEU A 156 6.69 4.53 -16.61
C LEU A 156 7.96 4.53 -17.46
N ARG A 157 8.95 3.70 -17.12
CA ARG A 157 10.19 3.58 -17.90
C ARG A 157 9.92 3.08 -19.31
N GLU A 158 9.10 2.04 -19.46
CA GLU A 158 8.72 1.51 -20.77
C GLU A 158 8.04 2.57 -21.66
N HIS A 159 7.24 3.47 -21.07
CA HIS A 159 6.55 4.52 -21.81
C HIS A 159 7.41 5.78 -22.05
N GLU A 160 8.49 5.97 -21.29
CA GLU A 160 9.47 7.05 -21.49
C GLU A 160 10.53 6.68 -22.55
N ASP A 161 10.80 5.39 -22.74
CA ASP A 161 11.76 4.86 -23.72
C ASP A 161 11.17 4.71 -25.15
N LEU A 162 9.85 4.90 -25.33
CA LEU A 162 9.09 4.75 -26.59
C LEU A 162 8.79 6.09 -27.28
#